data_AF-A0AA42CJA3-F1
#
_entry.id   AF-A0AA42CJA3-F1
#
_cell.length_a   1.000
_cell.length_b   1.000
_cell.length_c   1.000
_cell.angle_alpha   90.00
_cell.angle_beta   90.00
_cell.angle_gamma   90.00
#
_symmetry.space_group_name_H-M   'P 1'
#
loop_
_entity.id
_entity.type
_entity.pdbx_description
1 polymer ?
#
loop_
_entity_poly.entity_id
_entity_poly.type
_entity_poly.pdbx_seq_one_letter_code
_entity_poly.pdbx_strand_id
1 'polypeptide(L)'
;MTLGVSTARPLAGDAASDNNAAAAAMLDQVRSEGIAAADIQTSQTSLTPVFDQRDGAKIKGFTASNRIILRLRDLPKVGGIIGRLVGKGANNLEGVEFVVEHPEAMLDKLRADATRDAFSKARVYTGAAGVKLGRILQIMPESASPAPVFRAMKSTAAASDAASVPLSPGTQTLEARVRISWEITP
;
A
#
# COMPACT_ATOMS: atom_id res chain seq x y z
N MET A 1 2.52 -2.65 4.76
CA MET A 1 3.76 -3.30 4.28
C MET A 1 3.51 -4.79 4.14
N THR A 2 4.31 -5.46 3.32
CA THR A 2 4.22 -6.90 3.10
C THR A 2 5.57 -7.55 3.32
N LEU A 3 5.60 -8.56 4.18
CA LEU A 3 6.80 -9.31 4.55
C LEU A 3 6.47 -10.79 4.72
N GLY A 4 7.49 -11.62 4.63
CA GLY A 4 7.32 -13.05 4.68
C GLY A 4 8.58 -13.79 5.04
N VAL A 5 8.38 -15.07 5.30
CA VAL A 5 9.43 -16.05 5.44
C VAL A 5 9.28 -17.08 4.33
N SER A 6 10.41 -17.48 3.77
CA SER A 6 10.51 -18.57 2.82
C SER A 6 11.61 -19.53 3.26
N THR A 7 11.30 -20.81 3.31
CA THR A 7 12.23 -21.87 3.73
C THR A 7 12.29 -22.96 2.69
N ALA A 8 13.51 -23.33 2.27
CA ALA A 8 13.74 -24.43 1.36
C ALA A 8 14.33 -25.64 2.09
N ARG A 9 13.77 -26.83 1.87
CA ARG A 9 14.27 -28.12 2.38
C ARG A 9 14.14 -29.23 1.32
N PRO A 10 14.95 -30.29 1.40
CA PRO A 10 14.79 -31.46 0.51
C PRO A 10 13.42 -32.14 0.67
N LEU A 11 12.88 -32.17 1.89
CA LEU A 11 11.58 -32.78 2.20
C LEU A 11 10.50 -31.71 2.40
N ALA A 12 9.31 -31.99 1.87
CA ALA A 12 8.14 -31.13 1.99
C ALA A 12 7.72 -30.87 3.45
N GLY A 13 7.77 -31.92 4.29
CA GLY A 13 7.42 -31.84 5.71
C GLY A 13 8.34 -30.90 6.47
N ASP A 14 9.66 -31.03 6.27
CA ASP A 14 10.65 -30.16 6.92
C ASP A 14 10.51 -28.70 6.44
N ALA A 15 10.29 -28.48 5.14
CA ALA A 15 10.07 -27.15 4.59
C ALA A 15 8.85 -26.48 5.26
N ALA A 16 7.74 -27.20 5.36
CA ALA A 16 6.53 -26.69 5.98
C ALA A 16 6.70 -26.45 7.49
N SER A 17 7.30 -27.40 8.22
CA SER A 17 7.50 -27.31 9.66
C SER A 17 8.40 -26.13 10.04
N ASP A 18 9.58 -26.02 9.41
CA ASP A 18 10.54 -24.95 9.69
C ASP A 18 9.96 -23.58 9.33
N ASN A 19 9.25 -23.49 8.19
CA ASN A 19 8.61 -22.25 7.78
C ASN A 19 7.48 -21.84 8.73
N ASN A 20 6.68 -22.79 9.22
CA ASN A 20 5.62 -22.51 10.20
C ASN A 20 6.20 -22.03 11.53
N ALA A 21 7.31 -22.63 11.98
CA ALA A 21 8.00 -22.19 13.20
C ALA A 21 8.53 -20.75 13.06
N ALA A 22 9.15 -20.42 11.92
CA ALA A 22 9.63 -19.08 11.65
C ALA A 22 8.47 -18.06 11.50
N ALA A 23 7.38 -18.45 10.83
CA ALA A 23 6.19 -17.61 10.70
C ALA A 23 5.52 -17.34 12.06
N ALA A 24 5.45 -18.35 12.95
CA ALA A 24 4.95 -18.17 14.31
C ALA A 24 5.82 -17.21 15.12
N ALA A 25 7.15 -17.37 15.07
CA ALA A 25 8.09 -16.46 15.74
C ALA A 25 7.96 -15.02 15.23
N MET A 26 7.75 -14.83 13.92
CA MET A 26 7.47 -13.51 13.35
C MET A 26 6.16 -12.94 13.86
N LEU A 27 5.06 -13.71 13.88
CA LEU A 27 3.76 -13.24 14.38
C LEU A 27 3.82 -12.86 15.86
N ASP A 28 4.56 -13.61 16.67
CA ASP A 28 4.75 -13.30 18.08
C ASP A 28 5.57 -12.04 18.28
N GLN A 29 6.63 -11.84 17.48
CA GLN A 29 7.37 -10.59 17.46
C GLN A 29 6.45 -9.42 17.09
N VAL A 30 5.67 -9.53 16.01
CA VAL A 30 4.71 -8.49 15.57
C VAL A 30 3.74 -8.13 16.70
N ARG A 31 3.19 -9.12 17.43
CA ARG A 31 2.31 -8.89 18.57
C ARG A 31 3.03 -8.17 19.72
N SER A 32 4.29 -8.53 19.99
CA SER A 32 5.11 -7.87 21.02
C SER A 32 5.41 -6.40 20.72
N GLU A 33 5.38 -5.98 19.44
CA GLU A 33 5.51 -4.58 19.02
C GLU A 33 4.26 -3.74 19.33
N GLY A 34 3.19 -4.35 19.87
CA GLY A 34 1.92 -3.69 20.15
C GLY A 34 1.06 -3.44 18.91
N ILE A 35 1.31 -4.16 17.82
CA ILE A 35 0.50 -4.08 16.60
C ILE A 35 -0.83 -4.79 16.86
N ALA A 36 -1.94 -4.08 16.64
CA ALA A 36 -3.28 -4.62 16.89
C ALA A 36 -3.55 -5.81 15.96
N ALA A 37 -4.29 -6.82 16.46
CA ALA A 37 -4.63 -8.00 15.67
C ALA A 37 -5.36 -7.66 14.35
N ALA A 38 -6.17 -6.59 14.34
CA ALA A 38 -6.84 -6.09 13.15
C ALA A 38 -5.90 -5.51 12.07
N ASP A 39 -4.66 -5.18 12.44
CA ASP A 39 -3.63 -4.66 11.56
C ASP A 39 -2.61 -5.75 11.13
N ILE A 40 -2.88 -7.02 11.45
CA ILE A 40 -2.05 -8.18 11.11
C ILE A 40 -2.88 -9.13 10.26
N GLN A 41 -2.43 -9.43 9.05
CA GLN A 41 -3.13 -10.35 8.16
C GLN A 41 -2.14 -11.32 7.51
N THR A 42 -2.34 -12.62 7.70
CA THR A 42 -1.66 -13.64 6.89
C THR A 42 -2.36 -13.70 5.53
N SER A 43 -1.66 -13.36 4.46
CA SER A 43 -2.25 -13.23 3.13
C SER A 43 -2.02 -14.44 2.24
N GLN A 44 -0.94 -15.20 2.46
CA GLN A 44 -0.63 -16.37 1.65
C GLN A 44 0.25 -17.36 2.39
N THR A 45 -0.08 -18.64 2.27
CA THR A 45 0.76 -19.78 2.64
C THR A 45 0.89 -20.68 1.42
N SER A 46 2.11 -21.04 1.05
CA SER A 46 2.37 -21.89 -0.12
C SER A 46 3.46 -22.90 0.17
N LEU A 47 3.37 -24.06 -0.48
CA LEU A 47 4.43 -25.07 -0.52
C LEU A 47 4.58 -25.49 -1.99
N THR A 48 5.78 -25.33 -2.53
CA THR A 48 6.02 -25.51 -3.96
C THR A 48 7.25 -26.41 -4.17
N PRO A 49 7.18 -27.45 -5.01
CA PRO A 49 8.36 -28.24 -5.36
C PRO A 49 9.35 -27.39 -6.16
N VAL A 50 10.63 -27.62 -5.93
CA VAL A 50 11.74 -27.03 -6.67
C VAL A 50 12.31 -28.10 -7.58
N PHE A 51 12.25 -27.89 -8.88
CA PHE A 51 12.76 -28.83 -9.89
C PHE A 51 14.22 -28.51 -10.24
N ASP A 52 15.00 -29.54 -10.54
CA ASP A 52 16.34 -29.37 -11.10
C ASP A 52 16.24 -28.82 -12.52
N GLN A 53 16.89 -27.69 -12.78
CA GLN A 53 16.86 -27.05 -14.10
C GLN A 53 17.66 -27.80 -15.18
N ARG A 54 18.52 -28.76 -14.81
CA ARG A 54 19.28 -29.57 -15.78
C ARG A 54 18.47 -30.75 -16.33
N ASP A 55 17.69 -31.40 -15.47
CA ASP A 55 16.92 -32.61 -15.83
C ASP A 55 15.41 -32.35 -15.96
N GLY A 56 14.90 -31.17 -15.55
CA GLY A 56 13.52 -30.68 -15.69
C GLY A 56 12.42 -31.46 -14.95
N ALA A 57 12.62 -32.75 -14.75
CA ALA A 57 11.64 -33.71 -14.23
C ALA A 57 11.94 -34.17 -12.79
N LYS A 58 13.12 -33.86 -12.24
CA LYS A 58 13.51 -34.28 -10.89
C LYS A 58 13.26 -33.19 -9.87
N ILE A 59 12.51 -33.52 -8.82
CA ILE A 59 12.35 -32.65 -7.66
C ILE A 59 13.66 -32.64 -6.86
N LYS A 60 14.22 -31.46 -6.66
CA LYS A 60 15.42 -31.19 -5.86
C LYS A 60 15.09 -30.81 -4.41
N GLY A 61 13.87 -30.37 -4.15
CA GLY A 61 13.37 -30.04 -2.83
C GLY A 61 12.03 -29.33 -2.88
N PHE A 62 11.69 -28.66 -1.78
CA PHE A 62 10.45 -27.92 -1.60
C PHE A 62 10.74 -26.59 -0.95
N THR A 63 10.01 -25.56 -1.39
CA THR A 63 10.02 -24.23 -0.78
C THR A 63 8.66 -23.99 -0.16
N ALA A 64 8.63 -23.79 1.15
CA ALA A 64 7.49 -23.26 1.87
C ALA A 64 7.63 -21.74 1.99
N SER A 65 6.52 -21.02 1.89
CA SER A 65 6.49 -19.56 2.08
C SER A 65 5.25 -19.14 2.85
N ASN A 66 5.40 -18.16 3.72
CA ASN A 66 4.31 -17.48 4.43
C ASN A 66 4.45 -15.98 4.24
N ARG A 67 3.35 -15.31 3.92
CA ARG A 67 3.27 -13.86 3.72
C ARG A 67 2.32 -13.24 4.73
N ILE A 68 2.79 -12.17 5.36
CA ILE A 68 2.07 -11.37 6.35
C ILE A 68 2.02 -9.92 5.84
N ILE A 69 0.83 -9.35 5.87
CA ILE A 69 0.56 -7.94 5.63
C ILE A 69 0.41 -7.27 7.00
N LEU A 70 1.17 -6.20 7.21
CA LEU A 70 1.13 -5.40 8.43
C LEU A 70 0.73 -3.96 8.11
N ARG A 71 -0.17 -3.42 8.93
CA ARG A 71 -0.51 -1.99 8.92
C ARG A 71 0.12 -1.30 10.13
N LEU A 72 1.01 -0.35 9.85
CA LEU A 72 1.73 0.41 10.88
C LEU A 72 1.36 1.88 10.77
N ARG A 73 0.94 2.48 11.88
CA ARG A 73 0.58 3.91 11.98
C ARG A 73 1.76 4.78 12.43
N ASP A 74 2.68 4.21 13.21
CA ASP A 74 3.86 4.89 13.73
C ASP A 74 5.04 4.75 12.76
N LEU A 75 5.13 5.66 11.79
CA LEU A 75 6.15 5.64 10.72
C LEU A 75 7.60 5.60 11.26
N PRO A 76 7.98 6.39 12.29
CA PRO A 76 9.31 6.32 12.89
C PRO A 76 9.73 4.91 13.37
N LYS A 77 8.78 4.08 13.80
CA LYS A 77 9.08 2.73 14.31
C LYS A 77 9.29 1.69 13.23
N VAL A 78 8.89 1.98 11.99
CA VAL A 78 8.83 1.00 10.89
C VAL A 78 10.19 0.37 10.62
N GLY A 79 11.25 1.17 10.51
CA GLY A 79 12.60 0.67 10.22
C GLY A 79 13.12 -0.29 11.30
N GLY A 80 12.86 0.01 12.58
CA GLY A 80 13.23 -0.85 13.70
C GLY A 80 12.42 -2.15 13.77
N ILE A 81 11.12 -2.07 13.45
CA ILE A 81 10.25 -3.26 13.37
C ILE A 81 10.74 -4.19 12.26
N ILE A 82 11.08 -3.66 11.07
CA ILE A 82 11.65 -4.46 9.98
C ILE A 82 12.92 -5.17 10.44
N GLY A 83 13.87 -4.46 11.06
CA GLY A 83 15.11 -5.06 11.56
C GLY A 83 14.89 -6.21 12.54
N ARG A 84 13.95 -6.06 13.48
CA ARG A 84 13.60 -7.12 14.44
C ARG A 84 12.93 -8.32 13.77
N LEU A 85 12.05 -8.09 12.80
CA LEU A 85 11.40 -9.18 12.06
C LEU A 85 12.40 -9.96 11.20
N VAL A 86 13.36 -9.29 10.59
CA VAL A 86 14.48 -9.95 9.89
C VAL A 86 15.29 -10.81 10.85
N GLY A 87 15.59 -10.31 12.05
CA GLY A 87 16.23 -11.09 13.12
C GLY A 87 15.42 -12.31 13.61
N LYS A 88 14.13 -12.39 13.27
CA LYS A 88 13.22 -13.51 13.63
C LYS A 88 12.88 -14.42 12.44
N GLY A 89 13.56 -14.26 11.31
CA GLY A 89 13.42 -15.16 10.15
C GLY A 89 12.69 -14.55 8.96
N ALA A 90 12.25 -13.29 9.03
CA ALA A 90 11.75 -12.60 7.84
C ALA A 90 12.88 -12.47 6.82
N ASN A 91 12.67 -13.01 5.63
CA ASN A 91 13.68 -13.03 4.57
C ASN A 91 13.12 -12.64 3.20
N ASN A 92 11.83 -12.31 3.14
CA ASN A 92 11.17 -11.76 1.97
C ASN A 92 10.46 -10.46 2.38
N LEU A 93 10.99 -9.30 1.94
CA LEU A 93 10.32 -8.01 2.09
C LEU A 93 9.85 -7.56 0.71
N GLU A 94 8.54 -7.58 0.48
CA GLU A 94 7.95 -7.30 -0.83
C GLU A 94 7.70 -5.80 -1.06
N GLY A 95 7.61 -5.03 0.03
CA GLY A 95 7.55 -3.58 -0.05
C GLY A 95 6.87 -2.90 1.12
N VAL A 96 7.08 -1.59 1.20
CA VAL A 96 6.38 -0.69 2.11
C VAL A 96 5.52 0.24 1.26
N GLU A 97 4.20 0.11 1.40
CA GLU A 97 3.25 1.04 0.83
C GLU A 97 2.80 2.02 1.92
N PHE A 98 2.82 3.30 1.59
CA PHE A 98 2.29 4.36 2.45
C PHE A 98 0.88 4.67 1.99
N VAL A 99 -0.06 4.77 2.92
CA VAL A 99 -1.45 5.10 2.64
C VAL A 99 -1.97 6.10 3.67
N VAL A 100 -2.93 6.93 3.27
CA VAL A 100 -3.71 7.74 4.21
C VAL A 100 -4.77 6.85 4.85
N GLU A 101 -4.81 6.77 6.17
CA GLU A 101 -5.70 5.84 6.90
C GLU A 101 -7.19 6.18 6.78
N HIS A 102 -7.53 7.47 6.79
CA HIS A 102 -8.92 7.94 6.70
C HIS A 102 -9.05 9.05 5.64
N PRO A 103 -8.92 8.73 4.35
CA PRO A 103 -8.95 9.74 3.30
C PRO A 103 -10.36 10.26 3.04
N GLU A 104 -11.41 9.48 3.36
CA GLU A 104 -12.78 9.76 2.93
C GLU A 104 -13.31 11.11 3.39
N ALA A 105 -13.12 11.50 4.66
CA ALA A 105 -13.58 12.80 5.14
C ALA A 105 -12.91 13.97 4.38
N MET A 106 -11.64 13.81 4.00
CA MET A 106 -10.93 14.79 3.18
C MET A 106 -11.40 14.74 1.72
N LEU A 107 -11.62 13.55 1.19
CA LEU A 107 -12.14 13.34 -0.17
C LEU A 107 -13.55 13.92 -0.31
N ASP A 108 -14.42 13.79 0.67
CA ASP A 108 -15.77 14.38 0.67
C ASP A 108 -15.71 15.90 0.59
N LYS A 109 -14.79 16.51 1.34
CA LYS A 109 -14.53 17.95 1.24
C LYS A 109 -14.04 18.32 -0.16
N LEU A 110 -13.07 17.59 -0.72
CA LEU A 110 -12.55 17.83 -2.06
C LEU A 110 -13.61 17.63 -3.15
N ARG A 111 -14.49 16.63 -3.01
CA ARG A 111 -15.63 16.36 -3.93
C ARG A 111 -16.62 17.53 -3.91
N ALA A 112 -16.93 18.07 -2.73
CA ALA A 112 -17.78 19.25 -2.58
C ALA A 112 -17.14 20.49 -3.23
N ASP A 113 -15.84 20.70 -3.01
CA ASP A 113 -15.09 21.82 -3.59
C ASP A 113 -15.00 21.69 -5.13
N ALA A 114 -14.72 20.49 -5.66
CA ALA A 114 -14.71 20.23 -7.10
C ALA A 114 -16.08 20.50 -7.74
N THR A 115 -17.16 20.18 -7.04
CA THR A 115 -18.52 20.46 -7.50
C THR A 115 -18.78 21.97 -7.54
N ARG A 116 -18.40 22.73 -6.50
CA ARG A 116 -18.52 24.20 -6.47
C ARG A 116 -17.72 24.86 -7.58
N ASP A 117 -16.49 24.38 -7.82
CA ASP A 117 -15.63 24.85 -8.90
C ASP A 117 -16.28 24.61 -10.28
N ALA A 118 -16.84 23.41 -10.50
CA ALA A 118 -17.56 23.07 -11.73
C ALA A 118 -18.76 24.02 -11.97
N PHE A 119 -19.52 24.37 -10.91
CA PHE A 119 -20.59 25.36 -10.99
C PHE A 119 -20.09 26.76 -11.35
N SER A 120 -19.00 27.21 -10.71
CA SER A 120 -18.39 28.51 -11.00
C SER A 120 -17.97 28.62 -12.47
N LYS A 121 -17.24 27.60 -12.96
CA LYS A 121 -16.81 27.50 -14.35
C LYS A 121 -17.98 27.49 -15.32
N ALA A 122 -19.02 26.69 -15.06
CA ALA A 122 -20.21 26.63 -15.90
C ALA A 122 -20.92 27.99 -16.02
N ARG A 123 -20.99 28.77 -14.93
CA ARG A 123 -21.54 30.14 -14.96
C ARG A 123 -20.71 31.09 -15.81
N VAL A 124 -19.38 31.01 -15.71
CA VAL A 124 -18.47 31.82 -16.56
C VAL A 124 -18.68 31.51 -18.04
N TYR A 125 -18.72 30.22 -18.41
CA TYR A 125 -18.89 29.81 -19.80
C TYR A 125 -20.26 30.18 -20.37
N THR A 126 -21.34 29.93 -19.62
CA THR A 126 -22.70 30.29 -20.06
C THR A 126 -22.90 31.80 -20.18
N GLY A 127 -22.39 32.58 -19.22
CA GLY A 127 -22.40 34.04 -19.28
C GLY A 127 -21.65 34.60 -20.50
N ALA A 128 -20.49 34.03 -20.83
CA ALA A 128 -19.73 34.42 -22.02
C ALA A 128 -20.45 34.02 -23.33
N ALA A 129 -21.19 32.91 -23.33
CA ALA A 129 -21.95 32.43 -24.48
C ALA A 129 -23.33 33.11 -24.64
N GLY A 130 -23.74 33.96 -23.70
CA GLY A 130 -25.04 34.64 -23.75
C GLY A 130 -26.24 33.71 -23.50
N VAL A 131 -26.02 32.56 -22.85
CA VAL A 131 -27.06 31.59 -22.49
C VAL A 131 -27.15 31.46 -20.96
N LYS A 132 -28.24 30.90 -20.44
CA LYS A 132 -28.37 30.63 -19.00
C LYS A 132 -28.01 29.18 -18.67
N LEU A 133 -27.37 29.00 -17.52
CA LEU A 133 -27.11 27.68 -16.94
C LEU A 133 -28.40 27.09 -16.38
N GLY A 134 -28.81 25.94 -16.92
CA GLY A 134 -30.03 25.20 -16.54
C GLY A 134 -29.77 24.10 -15.51
N ARG A 135 -30.69 23.11 -15.46
CA ARG A 135 -30.62 22.00 -14.50
C ARG A 135 -29.45 21.06 -14.80
N ILE A 136 -28.98 20.38 -13.76
CA ILE A 136 -28.01 19.28 -13.93
C ILE A 136 -28.69 18.11 -14.62
N LEU A 137 -28.07 17.59 -15.67
CA LEU A 137 -28.49 16.37 -16.38
C LEU A 137 -27.71 15.16 -15.89
N GLN A 138 -26.42 15.33 -15.59
CA GLN A 138 -25.55 14.24 -15.17
C GLN A 138 -24.42 14.74 -14.26
N ILE A 139 -24.09 13.97 -13.22
CA ILE A 139 -22.88 14.12 -12.41
C ILE A 139 -22.11 12.80 -12.53
N MET A 140 -20.86 12.89 -12.99
CA MET A 140 -19.97 11.74 -13.12
C MET A 140 -18.70 12.00 -12.31
N PRO A 141 -18.54 11.32 -11.16
CA PRO A 141 -17.27 11.33 -10.43
C PRO A 141 -16.16 10.76 -11.29
N GLU A 142 -15.02 11.43 -11.34
CA GLU A 142 -13.81 10.86 -11.94
C GLU A 142 -12.91 10.35 -10.83
N SER A 143 -12.59 9.05 -10.88
CA SER A 143 -11.70 8.42 -9.91
C SER A 143 -10.31 9.05 -10.01
N ALA A 144 -9.86 9.73 -8.97
CA ALA A 144 -8.46 10.07 -8.78
C ALA A 144 -7.92 9.16 -7.67
N SER A 145 -7.16 8.13 -8.06
CA SER A 145 -6.41 7.34 -7.07
C SER A 145 -5.28 8.22 -6.52
N PRO A 146 -5.11 8.33 -5.19
CA PRO A 146 -3.99 9.03 -4.60
C PRO A 146 -2.68 8.45 -5.13
N ALA A 147 -1.85 9.28 -5.74
CA ALA A 147 -0.52 8.90 -6.21
C ALA A 147 0.55 9.62 -5.40
N PRO A 148 1.67 8.96 -5.04
CA PRO A 148 2.80 9.63 -4.41
C PRO A 148 3.34 10.74 -5.31
N VAL A 149 3.55 11.94 -4.77
CA VAL A 149 4.26 13.01 -5.48
C VAL A 149 5.73 13.03 -5.07
N PHE A 150 6.61 12.76 -6.03
CA PHE A 150 8.05 12.91 -5.84
C PHE A 150 8.42 14.38 -6.01
N ARG A 151 8.59 15.10 -4.90
CA ARG A 151 9.25 16.40 -4.90
C ARG A 151 10.74 16.20 -4.76
N ALA A 152 11.54 16.81 -5.63
CA ALA A 152 13.00 16.76 -5.54
C ALA A 152 13.46 17.37 -4.20
N MET A 153 13.82 16.50 -3.26
CA MET A 153 14.36 16.90 -1.96
C MET A 153 15.87 17.11 -2.13
N LYS A 154 16.39 18.28 -1.75
CA LYS A 154 17.84 18.46 -1.56
C LYS A 154 18.27 17.51 -0.45
N SER A 155 19.15 16.57 -0.77
CA SER A 155 19.65 15.58 0.17
C SER A 155 20.47 16.24 1.27
N THR A 156 19.99 16.20 2.52
CA THR A 156 20.84 16.31 3.70
C THR A 156 21.03 14.90 4.23
N ALA A 157 22.16 14.28 3.88
CA ALA A 157 22.56 12.99 4.40
C ALA A 157 22.87 13.16 5.90
N ALA A 158 21.97 12.68 6.76
CA ALA A 158 22.29 12.40 8.15
C ALA A 158 22.68 10.92 8.26
N ALA A 159 23.84 10.67 8.87
CA ALA A 159 24.37 9.33 9.12
C ALA A 159 23.37 8.50 9.95
N SER A 160 23.02 7.31 9.47
CA SER A 160 22.11 6.40 10.16
C SER A 160 22.86 5.22 10.75
N ASP A 161 22.57 4.93 12.02
CA ASP A 161 22.88 3.66 12.69
C ASP A 161 22.50 2.46 11.82
N ALA A 162 23.38 1.47 11.77
CA ALA A 162 23.36 0.32 10.86
C ALA A 162 22.19 -0.69 11.06
N ALA A 163 21.16 -0.34 11.85
CA ALA A 163 20.05 -1.23 12.20
C ALA A 163 18.67 -0.76 11.72
N SER A 164 18.52 0.48 11.22
CA SER A 164 17.25 0.99 10.72
C SER A 164 17.22 1.07 9.21
N VAL A 165 16.26 0.39 8.56
CA VAL A 165 16.01 0.57 7.12
C VAL A 165 15.57 2.03 6.89
N PRO A 166 16.29 2.82 6.06
CA PRO A 166 15.91 4.20 5.78
C PRO A 166 14.61 4.22 4.97
N LEU A 167 13.58 4.87 5.50
CA LEU A 167 12.27 4.99 4.87
C LEU A 167 11.90 6.46 4.71
N SER A 168 11.51 6.83 3.49
CA SER A 168 11.05 8.18 3.14
C SER A 168 9.64 8.09 2.57
N PRO A 169 8.58 8.45 3.34
CA PRO A 169 7.19 8.24 2.93
C PRO A 169 6.73 9.12 1.76
N GLY A 170 7.50 10.16 1.41
CA GLY A 170 7.11 11.15 0.41
C GLY A 170 5.89 11.97 0.85
N THR A 171 5.25 12.65 -0.10
CA THR A 171 3.95 13.33 0.12
C THR A 171 2.89 12.66 -0.75
N GLN A 172 1.70 12.48 -0.20
CA GLN A 172 0.53 12.03 -0.97
C GLN A 172 -0.36 13.21 -1.30
N THR A 173 -0.76 13.32 -2.57
CA THR A 173 -1.74 14.30 -3.00
C THR A 173 -3.10 13.62 -3.11
N LEU A 174 -4.08 14.16 -2.40
CA LEU A 174 -5.49 13.79 -2.57
C LEU A 174 -6.12 14.77 -3.57
N GLU A 175 -6.80 14.24 -4.58
CA GLU A 175 -7.50 15.01 -5.60
C GLU A 175 -8.92 14.44 -5.75
N ALA A 176 -9.89 15.29 -6.08
CA ALA A 176 -11.22 14.86 -6.52
C ALA A 176 -11.56 15.60 -7.81
N ARG A 177 -12.05 14.85 -8.81
CA ARG A 177 -12.52 15.40 -10.08
C ARG A 177 -13.98 15.03 -10.31
N VAL A 178 -14.71 15.94 -10.94
CA VAL A 178 -16.11 15.73 -11.30
C VAL A 178 -16.38 16.29 -12.68
N ARG A 179 -17.13 15.53 -13.48
CA ARG A 179 -17.71 15.99 -14.72
C ARG A 179 -19.20 16.18 -14.51
N ILE A 180 -19.71 17.35 -14.85
CA ILE A 180 -21.13 17.66 -14.75
C ILE A 180 -21.61 18.12 -16.13
N SER A 181 -22.78 17.65 -16.53
CA SER A 181 -23.49 18.08 -17.73
C SER A 181 -24.74 18.83 -17.33
N TRP A 182 -24.97 19.99 -17.93
CA TRP A 182 -26.12 20.84 -17.65
C TRP A 182 -26.95 21.03 -18.91
N GLU A 183 -28.23 21.28 -18.70
CA GLU A 183 -29.07 21.96 -19.67
C GLU A 183 -28.59 23.41 -19.81
N ILE A 184 -28.68 23.97 -21.01
CA ILE A 184 -28.49 25.40 -21.25
C ILE A 184 -29.76 25.93 -21.88
N THR A 185 -30.20 27.12 -21.46
CA THR A 185 -31.37 27.78 -22.05
C THR A 185 -30.95 29.04 -22.78
N PRO A 186 -31.63 29.41 -23.88
CA PRO A 186 -31.45 30.71 -24.53
C PRO A 186 -31.60 31.89 -23.56
#